data_AF-A0A1C6GMV4-F1
#
_entry.id   AF-A0A1C6GMV4-F1
#
_cell.length_a   1.000
_cell.length_b   1.000
_cell.length_c   1.000
_cell.angle_alpha   90.00
_cell.angle_beta   90.00
_cell.angle_gamma   90.00
#
_symmetry.space_group_name_H-M   'P 1'
#
loop_
_entity.id
_entity.type
_entity.pdbx_description
1 polymer ?
#
loop_
_entity_poly.entity_id
_entity_poly.type
_entity_poly.pdbx_seq_one_letter_code
_entity_poly.pdbx_strand_id
1 'polypeptide(L)'
;MITTQETTVAVSGLTTVEFDRRYPFYGIRNDGSSAIQVSTINAECVEGTDGVVTVAKDSSFVIANCGDKFNGTMLYLNGNGTVTVVGQYSDSNRFKVAQKGGGETVDITPTSLGYTPGAKMFYDGIYNFPPKHATNGNTWVDMVNSQTMSRYTDGSGSGLIASNHYVKQTGIATAMKIPDLIDYDRFTVELFVEITGGTTGENDIISNFDKAGFGIYTENGQLNASIRSEASTSYLNIATAFSQNTSYGLAITYDGQAFNFYVNGALVGTKTLSDYKKSTKNTYLGCLGAGDTNYAVGAYNFYRLAAYSRALTAAEIAQNYEKDVKRYVDGEPDFPAEDETEWITSIAENHNNIFRGDDLFAKGYDINDICAMIADGSFSDIYIGDYFTLSGDIANVPCFVEQTSDDGTKSLVESTQTVAYNTKFRIAGLDTYLNTGDTAFTQHHAVIVPDKNIGTNRMNSTNTAVGGYVNSFMFASVLPVYNTHFDVKLNNHLLTHREILSSSATNSTANNWEWHDIKINLMSEPEVYGSNLWGNNYDAGVNYRQFPLFRIASKYICDRNWCWLKAVAGGNEFVAMTSNGNATRNGAGVALAVRPCFCIG
;
A
#
# COMPACT_ATOMS: atom_id res chain seq x y z
N MET A 1 31.23 19.53 4.41
CA MET A 1 29.82 19.64 4.03
C MET A 1 28.87 19.01 5.04
N ILE A 2 27.90 19.79 5.53
CA ILE A 2 26.82 19.40 6.43
C ILE A 2 25.60 19.05 5.57
N THR A 3 25.11 17.83 5.74
CA THR A 3 24.02 17.26 4.94
C THR A 3 22.65 17.33 5.61
N THR A 4 22.60 17.75 6.88
CA THR A 4 21.36 17.98 7.63
C THR A 4 20.94 19.45 7.55
N GLN A 5 19.63 19.73 7.55
CA GLN A 5 19.11 21.09 7.49
C GLN A 5 19.56 21.94 8.68
N GLU A 6 19.66 21.33 9.85
CA GLU A 6 20.10 21.96 11.09
C GLU A 6 21.34 21.26 11.61
N THR A 7 22.25 22.05 12.17
CA THR A 7 23.45 21.53 12.84
C THR A 7 23.87 22.46 13.95
N THR A 8 24.57 21.91 14.94
CA THR A 8 25.18 22.68 16.02
C THR A 8 26.68 22.71 15.82
N VAL A 9 27.25 23.90 15.76
CA VAL A 9 28.67 24.15 15.48
C VAL A 9 29.32 24.71 16.74
N ALA A 10 30.37 24.04 17.21
CA ALA A 10 31.27 24.61 18.21
C ALA A 10 32.22 25.59 17.52
N VAL A 11 32.17 26.86 17.91
CA VAL A 11 32.99 27.94 17.35
C VAL A 11 34.15 28.20 18.31
N SER A 12 35.38 28.14 17.79
CA SER A 12 36.61 28.43 18.52
C SER A 12 37.60 29.17 17.61
N GLY A 13 37.61 30.49 17.70
CA GLY A 13 38.24 31.36 16.70
C GLY A 13 37.53 31.25 15.36
N LEU A 14 38.27 31.42 14.26
CA LEU A 14 37.74 31.28 12.90
C LEU A 14 37.38 29.83 12.60
N THR A 15 36.09 29.58 12.40
CA THR A 15 35.48 28.27 12.13
C THR A 15 34.71 28.34 10.82
N THR A 16 34.91 27.35 9.95
CA THR A 16 34.24 27.29 8.64
C THR A 16 33.20 26.19 8.61
N VAL A 17 32.03 26.51 8.08
CA VAL A 17 30.91 25.59 7.94
C VAL A 17 30.48 25.57 6.49
N GLU A 18 30.39 24.38 5.91
CA GLU A 18 29.96 24.20 4.54
C GLU A 18 28.60 23.53 4.54
N PHE A 19 27.57 24.17 4.02
CA PHE A 19 26.24 23.59 3.87
C PHE A 19 25.98 23.19 2.42
N ASP A 20 24.94 22.38 2.24
CA ASP A 20 24.45 22.03 0.91
C ASP A 20 23.97 23.29 0.14
N ARG A 21 24.27 23.36 -1.17
CA ARG A 21 23.87 24.46 -2.08
C ARG A 21 22.36 24.67 -2.14
N ARG A 22 21.55 23.67 -1.79
CA ARG A 22 20.09 23.78 -1.76
C ARG A 22 19.54 24.83 -0.78
N TYR A 23 20.34 25.33 0.16
CA TYR A 23 19.92 26.34 1.13
C TYR A 23 20.42 27.74 0.73
N PRO A 24 19.58 28.61 0.14
CA PRO A 24 19.98 29.97 -0.28
C PRO A 24 20.23 30.94 0.88
N PHE A 25 19.92 30.58 2.12
CA PHE A 25 20.20 31.38 3.32
C PHE A 25 20.68 30.49 4.46
N TYR A 26 21.40 31.09 5.40
CA TYR A 26 21.75 30.50 6.68
C TYR A 26 21.05 31.28 7.79
N GLY A 27 20.15 30.59 8.51
CA GLY A 27 19.66 31.03 9.80
C GLY A 27 20.68 30.66 10.87
N ILE A 28 21.07 31.62 11.68
CA ILE A 28 22.15 31.48 12.66
C ILE A 28 21.57 31.87 14.00
N ARG A 29 21.59 30.95 14.95
CA ARG A 29 21.22 31.20 16.35
C ARG A 29 22.46 31.05 17.21
N ASN A 30 22.83 32.12 17.90
CA ASN A 30 23.97 32.10 18.80
C ASN A 30 23.54 31.61 20.19
N ASP A 31 23.79 30.32 20.44
CA ASP A 31 23.50 29.62 21.70
C ASP A 31 24.69 29.68 22.68
N GLY A 32 25.74 30.45 22.34
CA GLY A 32 26.97 30.59 23.10
C GLY A 32 26.90 31.64 24.21
N SER A 33 28.03 31.84 24.90
CA SER A 33 28.15 32.81 26.00
C SER A 33 28.57 34.23 25.57
N SER A 34 28.92 34.43 24.30
CA SER A 34 29.48 35.67 23.75
C SER A 34 29.02 35.91 22.31
N ALA A 35 29.11 37.15 21.83
CA ALA A 35 28.82 37.48 20.44
C ALA A 35 29.77 36.75 19.48
N ILE A 36 29.28 36.44 18.27
CA ILE A 36 30.03 35.77 17.20
C ILE A 36 29.88 36.58 15.91
N GLN A 37 30.97 36.69 15.15
CA GLN A 37 30.98 37.28 13.82
C GLN A 37 30.62 36.22 12.77
N VAL A 38 29.88 36.65 11.75
CA VAL A 38 29.36 35.80 10.68
C VAL A 38 29.62 36.44 9.33
N SER A 39 30.08 35.66 8.35
CA SER A 39 30.10 36.09 6.95
C SER A 39 29.95 34.94 5.96
N THR A 40 29.41 35.23 4.78
CA THR A 40 29.43 34.34 3.61
C THR A 40 30.33 34.85 2.48
N ILE A 41 30.92 36.04 2.64
CA ILE A 41 31.75 36.69 1.61
C ILE A 41 33.14 37.10 2.10
N ASN A 42 33.35 37.17 3.42
CA ASN A 42 34.62 37.54 4.02
C ASN A 42 35.18 36.36 4.82
N ALA A 43 36.23 35.73 4.29
CA ALA A 43 36.84 34.54 4.88
C ALA A 43 37.58 34.79 6.20
N GLU A 44 37.98 36.03 6.47
CA GLU A 44 38.64 36.41 7.73
C GLU A 44 37.63 36.68 8.85
N CYS A 45 36.40 37.05 8.49
CA CYS A 45 35.25 37.21 9.39
C CYS A 45 35.57 38.08 10.64
N VAL A 46 36.19 39.24 10.40
CA VAL A 46 36.62 40.17 11.45
C VAL A 46 35.53 41.22 11.71
N GLU A 47 35.28 41.54 12.98
CA GLU A 47 34.27 42.53 13.39
C GLU A 47 34.50 43.90 12.73
N GLY A 48 33.42 44.50 12.22
CA GLY A 48 33.45 45.83 11.58
C GLY A 48 33.94 45.86 10.14
N THR A 49 34.32 44.70 9.56
CA THR A 49 34.68 44.62 8.14
C THR A 49 33.45 44.43 7.25
N ASP A 50 33.56 44.83 5.97
CA ASP A 50 32.46 44.72 5.02
C ASP A 50 32.04 43.25 4.83
N GLY A 51 30.72 43.02 4.79
CA GLY A 51 30.15 41.67 4.70
C GLY A 51 30.19 40.84 5.98
N VAL A 52 30.62 41.39 7.13
CA VAL A 52 30.64 40.70 8.42
C VAL A 52 29.55 41.23 9.35
N VAL A 53 28.78 40.33 9.95
CA VAL A 53 27.69 40.65 10.87
C VAL A 53 27.99 40.10 12.25
N THR A 54 27.82 40.92 13.29
CA THR A 54 27.90 40.49 14.69
C THR A 54 26.55 39.96 15.15
N VAL A 55 26.50 38.69 15.54
CA VAL A 55 25.33 38.03 16.13
C VAL A 55 25.52 37.99 17.64
N ALA A 56 24.77 38.82 18.37
CA ALA A 56 24.83 38.92 19.82
C ALA A 56 24.46 37.58 20.49
N LYS A 57 24.85 37.42 21.75
CA LYS A 57 24.41 36.29 22.59
C LYS A 57 22.88 36.20 22.61
N ASP A 58 22.34 34.97 22.57
CA ASP A 58 20.91 34.67 22.64
C ASP A 58 20.09 35.33 21.50
N SER A 59 20.74 35.67 20.39
CA SER A 59 20.10 36.30 19.22
C SER A 59 20.23 35.45 17.97
N SER A 60 19.44 35.78 16.96
CA SER A 60 19.47 35.13 15.67
C SER A 60 19.64 36.12 14.52
N PHE A 61 20.26 35.66 13.44
CA PHE A 61 20.46 36.41 12.22
C PHE A 61 20.30 35.49 11.00
N VAL A 62 19.84 36.05 9.88
CA VAL A 62 19.74 35.33 8.61
C VAL A 62 20.66 35.99 7.60
N ILE A 63 21.58 35.22 7.02
CA ILE A 63 22.52 35.69 5.99
C ILE A 63 22.32 34.91 4.69
N ALA A 64 22.46 35.56 3.54
CA ALA A 64 22.36 34.90 2.24
C ALA A 64 23.54 33.96 1.99
N ASN A 65 23.24 32.74 1.53
CA ASN A 65 24.20 31.84 0.91
C ASN A 65 24.42 32.32 -0.53
N CYS A 66 25.48 33.10 -0.74
CA CYS A 66 25.76 33.75 -2.03
C CYS A 66 26.37 32.82 -3.09
N GLY A 67 25.90 31.56 -3.15
CA GLY A 67 26.49 30.43 -3.87
C GLY A 67 26.84 30.64 -5.34
N ASP A 68 26.20 31.61 -6.01
CA ASP A 68 26.40 31.86 -7.45
C ASP A 68 27.31 33.06 -7.76
N LYS A 69 27.53 33.96 -6.79
CA LYS A 69 28.18 35.26 -7.04
C LYS A 69 29.61 35.36 -6.51
N PHE A 70 29.99 34.52 -5.52
CA PHE A 70 31.29 34.59 -4.83
C PHE A 70 31.93 33.23 -4.52
N ASN A 71 31.54 32.17 -5.24
CA ASN A 71 32.24 30.88 -5.25
C ASN A 71 32.36 30.17 -3.88
N GLY A 72 31.26 30.04 -3.13
CA GLY A 72 31.28 29.19 -1.92
C GLY A 72 29.93 28.98 -1.24
N THR A 73 29.68 27.73 -0.85
CA THR A 73 28.71 27.27 0.17
C THR A 73 29.22 27.49 1.60
N MET A 74 30.25 28.34 1.75
CA MET A 74 31.01 28.48 2.97
C MET A 74 30.45 29.60 3.84
N LEU A 75 30.15 29.25 5.09
CA LEU A 75 29.83 30.16 6.17
C LEU A 75 31.05 30.27 7.09
N TYR A 76 31.54 31.49 7.26
CA TYR A 76 32.64 31.81 8.16
C TYR A 76 32.05 32.33 9.48
N LEU A 77 32.50 31.74 10.59
CA LEU A 77 32.13 32.10 11.96
C LEU A 77 33.40 32.45 12.72
N ASN A 78 33.40 33.53 13.49
CA ASN A 78 34.56 33.89 14.31
C ASN A 78 34.13 34.29 15.72
N GLY A 79 34.80 33.78 16.74
CA GLY A 79 34.46 33.98 18.14
C GLY A 79 34.63 32.70 18.96
N ASN A 80 33.99 32.61 20.12
CA ASN A 80 34.01 31.41 20.95
C ASN A 80 32.59 31.10 21.44
N GLY A 81 32.15 29.85 21.34
CA GLY A 81 30.84 29.41 21.83
C GLY A 81 30.21 28.32 20.97
N THR A 82 28.88 28.28 20.97
CA THR A 82 28.09 27.30 20.24
C THR A 82 27.05 28.01 19.41
N VAL A 83 26.93 27.64 18.14
CA VAL A 83 25.99 28.25 17.20
C VAL A 83 25.18 27.15 16.54
N THR A 84 23.86 27.28 16.55
CA THR A 84 22.99 26.48 15.69
C THR A 84 22.89 27.17 14.33
N VAL A 85 23.27 26.44 13.28
CA VAL A 85 23.15 26.89 11.90
C VAL A 85 22.06 26.07 11.23
N VAL A 86 21.12 26.77 10.60
CA VAL A 86 19.97 26.22 9.88
C VAL A 86 20.05 26.65 8.43
N GLY A 87 20.14 25.70 7.51
CA GLY A 87 19.91 25.95 6.09
C GLY A 87 18.46 26.41 5.88
N GLN A 88 18.27 27.64 5.40
CA GLN A 88 16.96 28.24 5.15
C GLN A 88 16.67 28.39 3.67
N TYR A 89 15.42 28.13 3.30
CA TYR A 89 14.88 28.40 1.97
C TYR A 89 14.39 29.84 1.88
N SER A 90 14.65 30.55 0.77
CA SER A 90 13.78 31.69 0.42
C SER A 90 12.49 31.19 -0.18
N ASP A 91 11.47 32.05 -0.12
CA ASP A 91 10.24 31.92 -0.90
C ASP A 91 10.50 31.77 -2.41
N SER A 92 11.71 32.14 -2.86
CA SER A 92 12.18 32.05 -4.24
C SER A 92 12.90 30.75 -4.60
N ASN A 93 13.09 29.78 -3.69
CA ASN A 93 13.84 28.54 -3.97
C ASN A 93 13.13 27.26 -3.52
N ARG A 94 11.83 27.34 -3.25
CA ARG A 94 11.06 26.16 -2.84
C ARG A 94 10.76 25.31 -4.07
N PHE A 95 11.63 24.34 -4.34
CA PHE A 95 11.14 23.03 -4.77
C PHE A 95 10.33 22.44 -3.61
N LYS A 96 9.12 22.97 -3.43
CA LYS A 96 7.96 22.22 -2.98
C LYS A 96 7.94 21.80 -1.51
N VAL A 97 6.92 22.32 -0.85
CA VAL A 97 6.18 21.56 0.15
C VAL A 97 4.95 21.04 -0.56
N ALA A 98 4.74 19.72 -0.59
CA ALA A 98 3.42 19.16 -0.85
C ALA A 98 2.74 18.88 0.50
N GLN A 99 1.48 19.31 0.67
CA GLN A 99 0.68 18.89 1.82
C GLN A 99 0.19 17.48 1.57
N LYS A 100 0.61 16.54 2.42
CA LYS A 100 -0.10 15.27 2.56
C LYS A 100 -1.39 15.56 3.33
N GLY A 101 -2.49 14.91 2.95
CA GLY A 101 -3.83 15.13 3.51
C GLY A 101 -3.79 15.47 5.00
N GLY A 102 -4.19 16.69 5.36
CA GLY A 102 -4.38 17.08 6.76
C GLY A 102 -3.19 17.64 7.55
N GLY A 103 -2.00 17.89 6.97
CA GLY A 103 -1.08 18.89 7.54
C GLY A 103 0.44 18.65 7.49
N GLU A 104 0.92 17.46 7.10
CA GLU A 104 2.36 17.20 7.04
C GLU A 104 2.97 17.63 5.69
N THR A 105 4.13 18.29 5.75
CA THR A 105 4.84 18.85 4.60
C THR A 105 6.02 17.97 4.22
N VAL A 106 6.09 17.51 2.96
CA VAL A 106 7.22 16.69 2.48
C VAL A 106 8.13 17.52 1.57
N ASP A 107 9.44 17.41 1.79
CA ASP A 107 10.49 17.91 0.89
C ASP A 107 10.48 17.12 -0.40
N ILE A 108 10.54 17.81 -1.54
CA ILE A 108 10.43 17.12 -2.81
C ILE A 108 11.78 16.93 -3.46
N THR A 109 12.19 15.67 -3.47
CA THR A 109 13.45 15.13 -3.92
C THR A 109 13.17 14.01 -4.93
N PRO A 110 14.16 13.55 -5.72
CA PRO A 110 13.96 12.39 -6.59
C PRO A 110 13.43 11.17 -5.81
N THR A 111 13.95 10.94 -4.61
CA THR A 111 13.53 9.83 -3.76
C THR A 111 12.11 10.00 -3.22
N SER A 112 11.70 11.19 -2.78
CA SER A 112 10.31 11.40 -2.34
C SER A 112 9.31 11.38 -3.50
N LEU A 113 9.77 11.57 -4.73
CA LEU A 113 8.99 11.30 -5.96
C LEU A 113 8.99 9.82 -6.35
N GLY A 114 9.68 8.93 -5.63
CA GLY A 114 9.70 7.49 -5.89
C GLY A 114 10.76 7.00 -6.90
N TYR A 115 11.71 7.87 -7.28
CA TYR A 115 12.82 7.47 -8.14
C TYR A 115 13.96 6.82 -7.35
N THR A 116 14.75 6.03 -8.08
CA THR A 116 15.93 5.34 -7.56
C THR A 116 16.88 6.32 -6.84
N PRO A 117 17.32 6.02 -5.61
CA PRO A 117 18.24 6.88 -4.87
C PRO A 117 19.64 7.00 -5.51
N GLY A 118 20.31 8.13 -5.23
CA GLY A 118 21.71 8.35 -5.59
C GLY A 118 21.94 9.06 -6.92
N ALA A 119 20.90 9.71 -7.48
CA ALA A 119 21.06 10.62 -8.61
C ALA A 119 22.10 11.70 -8.28
N LYS A 120 23.01 11.96 -9.21
CA LYS A 120 23.99 13.06 -9.15
C LYS A 120 23.46 14.34 -9.74
N MET A 121 22.44 14.26 -10.57
CA MET A 121 21.65 15.37 -11.06
C MET A 121 20.25 14.84 -11.40
N PHE A 122 19.23 15.66 -11.20
CA PHE A 122 17.86 15.32 -11.49
C PHE A 122 17.07 16.57 -11.90
N TYR A 123 16.71 16.64 -13.15
CA TYR A 123 15.92 17.71 -13.73
C TYR A 123 14.51 17.19 -13.96
N ASP A 124 13.53 17.83 -13.32
CA ASP A 124 12.12 17.43 -13.33
C ASP A 124 11.26 18.47 -14.03
N GLY A 125 10.34 18.06 -14.89
CA GLY A 125 9.52 18.96 -15.69
C GLY A 125 8.30 19.51 -14.96
N ILE A 126 7.68 18.73 -14.06
CA ILE A 126 6.50 19.15 -13.27
C ILE A 126 6.89 20.24 -12.29
N TYR A 127 8.08 20.12 -11.71
CA TYR A 127 8.46 20.93 -10.59
C TYR A 127 9.71 21.78 -10.80
N ASN A 128 10.10 21.97 -12.05
CA ASN A 128 11.12 22.93 -12.44
C ASN A 128 10.80 24.36 -11.95
N PHE A 129 11.81 25.13 -11.54
CA PHE A 129 11.73 26.53 -11.09
C PHE A 129 12.36 27.45 -12.17
N PRO A 130 11.79 28.62 -12.62
CA PRO A 130 11.19 29.76 -11.87
C PRO A 130 9.78 30.20 -12.36
N PRO A 131 9.10 31.17 -11.71
CA PRO A 131 7.73 31.04 -11.20
C PRO A 131 6.76 30.34 -12.17
N LYS A 132 6.31 29.13 -11.78
CA LYS A 132 5.21 28.32 -12.37
C LYS A 132 4.79 28.77 -13.76
N HIS A 133 5.58 28.40 -14.79
CA HIS A 133 5.24 28.55 -16.21
C HIS A 133 4.55 29.87 -16.59
N ALA A 134 4.86 30.98 -15.91
CA ALA A 134 4.33 32.28 -16.26
C ALA A 134 5.14 32.81 -17.45
N THR A 135 4.92 32.19 -18.61
CA THR A 135 5.47 32.56 -19.92
C THR A 135 7.00 32.77 -19.95
N ASN A 136 7.73 31.84 -20.57
CA ASN A 136 9.11 32.03 -21.07
C ASN A 136 10.29 31.84 -20.09
N GLY A 137 10.41 30.66 -19.48
CA GLY A 137 11.66 30.27 -18.78
C GLY A 137 12.82 29.92 -19.73
N ASN A 138 14.06 30.25 -19.33
CA ASN A 138 15.31 30.03 -20.07
C ASN A 138 16.26 28.99 -19.41
N THR A 139 15.79 28.35 -18.34
CA THR A 139 16.62 27.58 -17.40
C THR A 139 15.87 26.35 -16.87
N TRP A 140 16.59 25.27 -16.57
CA TRP A 140 16.08 24.07 -15.89
C TRP A 140 16.98 23.82 -14.69
N VAL A 141 16.40 23.79 -13.50
CA VAL A 141 17.17 23.69 -12.25
C VAL A 141 17.23 22.23 -11.78
N ASP A 142 18.43 21.79 -11.43
CA ASP A 142 18.73 20.49 -10.86
C ASP A 142 18.18 20.39 -9.43
N MET A 143 17.31 19.42 -9.17
CA MET A 143 16.74 19.14 -7.86
C MET A 143 17.76 18.59 -6.84
N VAL A 144 18.91 18.08 -7.29
CA VAL A 144 19.93 17.49 -6.42
C VAL A 144 20.90 18.55 -5.92
N ASN A 145 21.53 19.31 -6.82
CA ASN A 145 22.59 20.27 -6.45
C ASN A 145 22.19 21.73 -6.64
N SER A 146 20.95 22.00 -7.08
CA SER A 146 20.47 23.35 -7.41
C SER A 146 21.28 24.05 -8.52
N GLN A 147 21.99 23.29 -9.35
CA GLN A 147 22.67 23.80 -10.53
C GLN A 147 21.66 24.12 -11.63
N THR A 148 21.90 25.20 -12.35
CA THR A 148 20.98 25.65 -13.41
C THR A 148 21.54 25.27 -14.79
N MET A 149 20.82 24.41 -15.49
CA MET A 149 21.02 24.16 -16.91
C MET A 149 20.44 25.32 -17.72
N SER A 150 21.26 25.96 -18.55
CA SER A 150 20.89 27.14 -19.34
C SER A 150 21.02 26.88 -20.84
N ARG A 151 20.44 27.78 -21.65
CA ARG A 151 20.67 27.79 -23.10
C ARG A 151 22.15 27.97 -23.43
N TYR A 152 22.56 27.39 -24.55
CA TYR A 152 23.92 27.54 -25.08
C TYR A 152 24.19 28.95 -25.66
N THR A 153 23.27 29.53 -26.44
CA THR A 153 23.50 30.77 -27.23
C THR A 153 22.98 32.06 -26.57
N ASP A 154 23.44 32.38 -25.36
CA ASP A 154 23.12 33.61 -24.61
C ASP A 154 21.74 33.65 -23.93
N GLY A 155 21.72 34.16 -22.69
CA GLY A 155 20.61 34.12 -21.72
C GLY A 155 19.37 34.95 -22.09
N SER A 156 19.19 35.30 -23.36
CA SER A 156 18.21 36.27 -23.87
C SER A 156 17.02 35.64 -24.64
N GLY A 157 16.98 34.32 -24.81
CA GLY A 157 15.94 33.63 -25.58
C GLY A 157 14.63 33.35 -24.83
N SER A 158 13.50 33.85 -25.36
CA SER A 158 12.18 33.88 -24.71
C SER A 158 11.18 32.81 -25.21
N GLY A 159 11.42 31.52 -24.96
CA GLY A 159 10.29 30.57 -25.09
C GLY A 159 10.63 29.13 -25.38
N LEU A 160 10.74 28.31 -24.33
CA LEU A 160 10.79 26.85 -24.47
C LEU A 160 10.11 26.06 -23.34
N ILE A 161 9.65 26.68 -22.26
CA ILE A 161 9.01 25.93 -21.17
C ILE A 161 7.50 26.16 -21.27
N ALA A 162 6.81 25.23 -21.94
CA ALA A 162 5.36 25.24 -22.10
C ALA A 162 4.68 24.91 -20.77
N SER A 163 3.40 25.24 -20.62
CA SER A 163 2.56 24.94 -19.44
C SER A 163 2.38 23.45 -19.14
N ASN A 164 2.91 22.57 -19.98
CA ASN A 164 2.66 21.13 -19.98
C ASN A 164 3.83 20.33 -19.38
N HIS A 165 4.60 20.93 -18.46
CA HIS A 165 5.65 20.25 -17.68
C HIS A 165 6.85 19.74 -18.49
N TYR A 166 7.24 20.40 -19.58
CA TYR A 166 8.41 20.01 -20.38
C TYR A 166 9.18 21.19 -20.98
N VAL A 167 10.44 20.93 -21.37
CA VAL A 167 11.26 21.82 -22.21
C VAL A 167 11.06 21.43 -23.67
N LYS A 168 10.47 22.32 -24.46
CA LYS A 168 10.36 22.20 -25.91
C LYS A 168 11.71 22.54 -26.52
N GLN A 169 12.16 21.78 -27.51
CA GLN A 169 13.28 22.18 -28.34
C GLN A 169 12.85 22.16 -29.80
N THR A 170 12.90 23.30 -30.48
CA THR A 170 12.67 23.42 -31.93
C THR A 170 13.59 24.49 -32.51
N GLY A 171 14.51 24.09 -33.38
CA GLY A 171 15.41 25.01 -34.10
C GLY A 171 16.66 25.42 -33.32
N ILE A 172 17.58 26.10 -34.01
CA ILE A 172 18.99 26.26 -33.65
C ILE A 172 19.28 26.89 -32.27
N ALA A 173 18.36 27.67 -31.70
CA ALA A 173 18.53 28.42 -30.44
C ALA A 173 18.01 27.68 -29.18
N THR A 174 17.91 26.35 -29.24
CA THR A 174 17.19 25.55 -28.23
C THR A 174 18.03 24.52 -27.48
N ALA A 175 19.31 24.35 -27.83
CA ALA A 175 20.24 23.51 -27.11
C ALA A 175 20.45 23.96 -25.65
N MET A 176 20.41 23.00 -24.72
CA MET A 176 20.63 23.24 -23.29
C MET A 176 21.95 22.63 -22.84
N LYS A 177 22.76 23.41 -22.11
CA LYS A 177 24.07 23.01 -21.61
C LYS A 177 23.95 22.50 -20.17
N ILE A 178 24.23 21.23 -19.94
CA ILE A 178 24.32 20.67 -18.59
C ILE A 178 25.58 21.26 -17.93
N PRO A 179 25.45 21.90 -16.75
CA PRO A 179 26.56 22.61 -16.10
C PRO A 179 27.66 21.65 -15.65
N ASP A 180 27.27 20.49 -15.12
CA ASP A 180 28.20 19.46 -14.66
C ASP A 180 28.62 18.51 -15.78
N LEU A 181 29.89 18.12 -15.75
CA LEU A 181 30.41 17.07 -16.63
C LEU A 181 29.85 15.70 -16.19
N ILE A 182 29.46 14.89 -17.16
CA ILE A 182 29.11 13.48 -16.94
C ILE A 182 30.29 12.63 -17.39
N ASP A 183 31.32 12.55 -16.53
CA ASP A 183 32.62 11.92 -16.79
C ASP A 183 32.92 10.79 -15.80
N TYR A 184 31.88 10.14 -15.27
CA TYR A 184 32.02 9.05 -14.31
C TYR A 184 32.65 7.79 -14.92
N ASP A 185 33.39 7.02 -14.11
CA ASP A 185 33.94 5.71 -14.52
C ASP A 185 32.84 4.68 -14.83
N ARG A 186 31.70 4.83 -14.15
CA ARG A 186 30.48 4.07 -14.34
C ARG A 186 29.32 5.03 -14.26
N PHE A 187 28.32 4.85 -15.10
CA PHE A 187 27.21 5.80 -15.12
C PHE A 187 25.90 5.20 -15.57
N THR A 188 24.85 5.95 -15.27
CA THR A 188 23.56 5.85 -15.93
C THR A 188 23.12 7.26 -16.33
N VAL A 189 22.59 7.40 -17.53
CA VAL A 189 21.88 8.61 -17.96
C VAL A 189 20.48 8.20 -18.40
N GLU A 190 19.47 8.80 -17.81
CA GLU A 190 18.05 8.54 -18.09
C GLU A 190 17.33 9.80 -18.53
N LEU A 191 16.40 9.66 -19.47
CA LEU A 191 15.53 10.73 -19.94
C LEU A 191 14.10 10.22 -20.11
N PHE A 192 13.13 11.07 -19.82
CA PHE A 192 11.77 10.91 -20.33
C PHE A 192 11.51 12.01 -21.35
N VAL A 193 11.33 11.62 -22.61
CA VAL A 193 11.32 12.54 -23.75
C VAL A 193 10.30 12.12 -24.80
N GLU A 194 9.58 13.08 -25.36
CA GLU A 194 8.76 12.86 -26.56
C GLU A 194 9.49 13.37 -27.79
N ILE A 195 9.59 12.51 -28.80
CA ILE A 195 10.24 12.83 -30.06
C ILE A 195 9.18 13.34 -31.04
N THR A 196 9.09 14.65 -31.23
CA THR A 196 8.04 15.29 -32.04
C THR A 196 8.43 15.52 -33.50
N GLY A 197 9.73 15.44 -33.83
CA GLY A 197 10.22 15.67 -35.19
C GLY A 197 11.75 15.67 -35.27
N GLY A 198 12.27 15.97 -36.47
CA GLY A 198 13.69 15.98 -36.76
C GLY A 198 13.95 15.75 -38.25
N THR A 199 15.23 15.73 -38.63
CA THR A 199 15.65 15.42 -40.01
C THR A 199 16.03 13.94 -40.15
N THR A 200 16.33 13.50 -41.37
CA THR A 200 16.88 12.15 -41.60
C THR A 200 18.34 12.01 -41.17
N GLY A 201 19.07 13.12 -41.01
CA GLY A 201 20.42 13.12 -40.45
C GLY A 201 20.42 12.89 -38.94
N GLU A 202 21.58 12.98 -38.32
CA GLU A 202 21.74 12.88 -36.87
C GLU A 202 21.01 14.05 -36.16
N ASN A 203 20.18 13.71 -35.18
CA ASN A 203 19.52 14.64 -34.28
C ASN A 203 19.77 14.16 -32.85
N ASP A 204 20.71 14.80 -32.17
CA ASP A 204 21.10 14.45 -30.80
C ASP A 204 20.00 14.82 -29.80
N ILE A 205 19.59 13.84 -29.00
CA ILE A 205 18.69 14.02 -27.85
C ILE A 205 19.52 14.45 -26.64
N ILE A 206 20.59 13.70 -26.36
CA ILE A 206 21.59 14.02 -25.34
C ILE A 206 22.95 13.53 -25.80
N SER A 207 23.99 14.35 -25.74
CA SER A 207 25.33 13.93 -26.15
C SER A 207 26.44 14.78 -25.54
N ASN A 208 27.64 14.20 -25.46
CA ASN A 208 28.90 14.91 -25.23
C ASN A 208 29.97 14.50 -26.25
N PHE A 209 29.56 14.24 -27.50
CA PHE A 209 30.41 13.75 -28.57
C PHE A 209 31.55 14.72 -28.91
N ASP A 210 32.79 14.30 -28.67
CA ASP A 210 34.01 15.02 -29.10
C ASP A 210 35.19 14.05 -29.32
N LYS A 211 35.05 13.18 -30.32
CA LYS A 211 35.95 12.04 -30.52
C LYS A 211 36.18 11.21 -29.24
N ALA A 212 35.18 11.21 -28.38
CA ALA A 212 35.10 10.71 -27.02
C ALA A 212 33.62 10.82 -26.59
N GLY A 213 33.25 10.21 -25.47
CA GLY A 213 31.93 10.41 -24.87
C GLY A 213 30.88 9.41 -25.32
N PHE A 214 29.63 9.78 -25.08
CA PHE A 214 28.43 9.01 -25.35
C PHE A 214 27.28 9.93 -25.82
N GLY A 215 26.21 9.32 -26.29
CA GLY A 215 24.97 10.04 -26.57
C GLY A 215 23.82 9.12 -26.96
N ILE A 216 22.63 9.72 -27.01
CA ILE A 216 21.41 9.16 -27.56
C ILE A 216 20.91 10.13 -28.62
N TYR A 217 20.58 9.63 -29.80
CA TYR A 217 20.21 10.46 -30.95
C TYR A 217 19.28 9.71 -31.92
N THR A 218 18.59 10.45 -32.77
CA THR A 218 17.82 9.87 -33.88
C THR A 218 18.54 10.10 -35.20
N GLU A 219 18.63 9.07 -36.04
CA GLU A 219 19.21 9.17 -37.38
C GLU A 219 18.57 8.10 -38.28
N ASN A 220 18.23 8.45 -39.53
CA ASN A 220 17.69 7.52 -40.52
C ASN A 220 16.51 6.66 -40.01
N GLY A 221 15.62 7.24 -39.19
CA GLY A 221 14.45 6.54 -38.62
C GLY A 221 14.79 5.57 -37.47
N GLN A 222 16.02 5.59 -36.99
CA GLN A 222 16.47 4.81 -35.84
C GLN A 222 16.76 5.71 -34.65
N LEU A 223 16.48 5.18 -33.46
CA LEU A 223 16.93 5.71 -32.19
C LEU A 223 18.21 4.96 -31.80
N ASN A 224 19.29 5.71 -31.68
CA ASN A 224 20.64 5.21 -31.48
C ASN A 224 21.14 5.61 -30.09
N ALA A 225 21.85 4.69 -29.45
CA ALA A 225 22.67 4.95 -28.28
C ALA A 225 24.11 4.57 -28.59
N SER A 226 25.03 5.48 -28.30
CA SER A 226 26.41 5.36 -28.74
C SER A 226 27.41 5.73 -27.66
N ILE A 227 28.55 5.04 -27.66
CA ILE A 227 29.66 5.28 -26.74
C ILE A 227 31.00 5.03 -27.45
N ARG A 228 32.05 5.76 -27.08
CA ARG A 228 33.37 5.60 -27.67
C ARG A 228 34.38 4.93 -26.75
N SER A 229 35.15 4.03 -27.34
CA SER A 229 36.32 3.37 -26.77
C SER A 229 37.59 4.21 -26.93
N GLU A 230 38.53 4.09 -26.00
CA GLU A 230 39.89 4.65 -26.12
C GLU A 230 40.66 4.00 -27.28
N ALA A 231 40.49 2.70 -27.46
CA ALA A 231 41.16 1.93 -28.51
C ALA A 231 40.56 2.11 -29.92
N SER A 232 39.40 2.77 -30.06
CA SER A 232 38.68 2.89 -31.33
C SER A 232 38.50 4.33 -31.80
N THR A 233 38.60 4.54 -33.11
CA THR A 233 38.22 5.80 -33.75
C THR A 233 36.71 5.94 -33.98
N SER A 234 35.96 4.85 -33.84
CA SER A 234 34.53 4.75 -34.14
C SER A 234 33.70 4.53 -32.86
N TYR A 235 32.46 5.02 -32.87
CA TYR A 235 31.50 4.76 -31.80
C TYR A 235 30.91 3.35 -31.90
N LEU A 236 30.66 2.74 -30.76
CA LEU A 236 29.85 1.53 -30.64
C LEU A 236 28.40 1.95 -30.53
N ASN A 237 27.55 1.46 -31.43
CA ASN A 237 26.15 1.87 -31.53
C ASN A 237 25.20 0.71 -31.20
N ILE A 238 24.10 1.03 -30.54
CA ILE A 238 22.93 0.16 -30.33
C ILE A 238 21.74 0.92 -30.89
N ALA A 239 21.00 0.32 -31.82
CA ALA A 239 19.93 0.99 -32.55
C ALA A 239 18.61 0.22 -32.43
N THR A 240 17.51 0.95 -32.37
CA THR A 240 16.15 0.42 -32.48
C THR A 240 15.26 1.37 -33.27
N ALA A 241 14.12 0.91 -33.78
CA ALA A 241 13.16 1.77 -34.44
C ALA A 241 12.45 2.68 -33.43
N PHE A 242 12.01 3.86 -33.89
CA PHE A 242 11.16 4.76 -33.10
C PHE A 242 10.04 5.35 -33.96
N SER A 243 9.09 6.01 -33.32
CA SER A 243 8.00 6.76 -33.94
C SER A 243 7.99 8.19 -33.42
N GLN A 244 7.57 9.12 -34.27
CA GLN A 244 7.37 10.51 -33.86
C GLN A 244 6.07 10.65 -33.05
N ASN A 245 5.96 11.74 -32.29
CA ASN A 245 4.86 12.05 -31.38
C ASN A 245 4.62 10.92 -30.36
N THR A 246 5.71 10.31 -29.91
CA THR A 246 5.71 9.22 -28.94
C THR A 246 6.67 9.56 -27.82
N SER A 247 6.21 9.41 -26.58
CA SER A 247 7.03 9.54 -25.37
C SER A 247 7.83 8.27 -25.13
N TYR A 248 9.08 8.43 -24.74
CA TYR A 248 10.02 7.37 -24.47
C TYR A 248 10.74 7.56 -23.15
N GLY A 249 10.85 6.48 -22.38
CA GLY A 249 11.85 6.35 -21.33
C GLY A 249 13.15 5.83 -21.92
N LEU A 250 14.18 6.66 -21.99
CA LEU A 250 15.46 6.33 -22.59
C LEU A 250 16.52 6.22 -21.50
N ALA A 251 17.28 5.13 -21.47
CA ALA A 251 18.39 5.02 -20.54
C ALA A 251 19.60 4.34 -21.15
N ILE A 252 20.78 4.87 -20.87
CA ILE A 252 22.06 4.21 -21.13
C ILE A 252 22.77 3.93 -19.81
N THR A 253 23.38 2.75 -19.70
CA THR A 253 24.21 2.38 -18.53
C THR A 253 25.59 1.94 -18.99
N TYR A 254 26.60 2.24 -18.18
CA TYR A 254 27.95 1.72 -18.32
C TYR A 254 28.47 1.26 -16.96
N ASP A 255 28.77 -0.03 -16.83
CA ASP A 255 29.24 -0.64 -15.58
C ASP A 255 30.77 -0.81 -15.50
N GLY A 256 31.49 -0.32 -16.52
CA GLY A 256 32.93 -0.51 -16.69
C GLY A 256 33.29 -1.62 -17.67
N GLN A 257 32.33 -2.46 -18.09
CA GLN A 257 32.55 -3.57 -19.02
C GLN A 257 31.46 -3.68 -20.09
N ALA A 258 30.24 -3.30 -19.78
CA ALA A 258 29.07 -3.37 -20.64
C ALA A 258 28.42 -2.00 -20.75
N PHE A 259 28.18 -1.58 -21.99
CA PHE A 259 27.32 -0.45 -22.33
C PHE A 259 25.96 -0.98 -22.77
N ASN A 260 24.92 -0.64 -22.03
CA ASN A 260 23.56 -1.09 -22.31
C ASN A 260 22.66 0.07 -22.71
N PHE A 261 21.74 -0.19 -23.62
CA PHE A 261 20.68 0.76 -24.00
C PHE A 261 19.31 0.18 -23.66
N TYR A 262 18.49 0.97 -22.97
CA TYR A 262 17.13 0.64 -22.58
C TYR A 262 16.15 1.64 -23.19
N VAL A 263 15.00 1.11 -23.60
CA VAL A 263 13.85 1.89 -24.07
C VAL A 263 12.61 1.38 -23.35
N ASN A 264 11.87 2.31 -22.74
CA ASN A 264 10.64 2.05 -22.00
C ASN A 264 10.80 0.97 -20.92
N GLY A 265 11.89 1.07 -20.13
CA GLY A 265 12.22 0.12 -19.07
C GLY A 265 12.85 -1.20 -19.55
N ALA A 266 12.81 -1.51 -20.85
CA ALA A 266 13.29 -2.77 -21.40
C ALA A 266 14.68 -2.64 -22.05
N LEU A 267 15.52 -3.66 -21.91
CA LEU A 267 16.85 -3.71 -22.53
C LEU A 267 16.72 -3.91 -24.05
N VAL A 268 17.25 -2.97 -24.83
CA VAL A 268 17.33 -3.05 -26.29
C VAL A 268 18.58 -3.81 -26.73
N GLY A 269 19.71 -3.59 -26.07
CA GLY A 269 20.94 -4.29 -26.38
C GLY A 269 22.12 -3.91 -25.50
N THR A 270 23.22 -4.63 -25.70
CA THR A 270 24.47 -4.51 -24.96
C THR A 270 25.66 -4.49 -25.91
N LYS A 271 26.67 -3.68 -25.60
CA LYS A 271 28.00 -3.72 -26.21
C LYS A 271 29.06 -3.89 -25.12
N THR A 272 29.98 -4.82 -25.33
CA THR A 272 31.15 -4.96 -24.45
C THR A 272 32.14 -3.83 -24.73
N LEU A 273 32.56 -3.14 -23.68
CA LEU A 273 33.49 -2.02 -23.71
C LEU A 273 34.19 -1.89 -22.35
N SER A 274 35.51 -2.09 -22.29
CA SER A 274 36.28 -1.98 -21.03
C SER A 274 37.04 -0.66 -20.90
N ASP A 275 37.03 0.17 -21.94
CA ASP A 275 37.89 1.35 -22.09
C ASP A 275 37.10 2.55 -22.61
N TYR A 276 35.98 2.89 -21.96
CA TYR A 276 35.22 4.09 -22.30
C TYR A 276 36.11 5.35 -22.25
N LYS A 277 36.14 6.07 -23.38
CA LYS A 277 36.85 7.34 -23.53
C LYS A 277 35.99 8.50 -23.07
N LYS A 278 36.32 9.09 -21.92
CA LYS A 278 35.60 10.24 -21.35
C LYS A 278 35.73 11.48 -22.22
N SER A 279 34.62 12.19 -22.42
CA SER A 279 34.64 13.49 -23.08
C SER A 279 35.12 14.56 -22.11
N THR A 280 35.87 15.55 -22.61
CA THR A 280 36.22 16.76 -21.85
C THR A 280 35.23 17.90 -22.09
N LYS A 281 34.20 17.65 -22.91
CA LYS A 281 33.17 18.62 -23.27
C LYS A 281 31.93 18.45 -22.41
N ASN A 282 31.20 19.54 -22.24
CA ASN A 282 29.89 19.51 -21.59
C ASN A 282 28.93 18.56 -22.31
N THR A 283 28.02 17.99 -21.53
CA THR A 283 26.87 17.26 -22.08
C THR A 283 25.78 18.26 -22.44
N TYR A 284 25.15 18.05 -23.58
CA TYR A 284 24.10 18.91 -24.10
C TYR A 284 22.82 18.13 -24.34
N LEU A 285 21.70 18.82 -24.17
CA LEU A 285 20.37 18.34 -24.51
C LEU A 285 19.94 18.98 -25.85
N GLY A 286 19.60 18.15 -26.84
CA GLY A 286 19.11 18.60 -28.15
C GLY A 286 20.13 19.17 -29.11
N CYS A 287 21.41 18.90 -28.90
CA CYS A 287 22.49 19.62 -29.54
C CYS A 287 23.37 18.66 -30.32
N LEU A 288 23.54 18.91 -31.62
CA LEU A 288 24.44 18.13 -32.46
C LEU A 288 25.91 18.42 -32.07
N GLY A 289 26.58 17.46 -31.44
CA GLY A 289 28.00 17.52 -31.08
C GLY A 289 28.35 18.44 -29.88
N ALA A 290 29.60 18.34 -29.40
CA ALA A 290 30.06 19.04 -28.18
C ALA A 290 31.18 20.08 -28.42
N GLY A 291 31.32 20.63 -29.63
CA GLY A 291 32.50 21.43 -30.04
C GLY A 291 32.20 22.70 -30.86
N ASP A 292 31.58 23.70 -30.25
CA ASP A 292 31.49 25.12 -30.66
C ASP A 292 30.83 25.46 -32.02
N THR A 293 30.41 24.50 -32.84
CA THR A 293 29.53 24.70 -34.01
C THR A 293 28.22 23.93 -33.84
N ASN A 294 27.39 24.40 -32.93
CA ASN A 294 26.34 23.60 -32.32
C ASN A 294 24.95 24.23 -32.55
N TYR A 295 24.12 23.58 -33.36
CA TYR A 295 22.72 23.97 -33.57
C TYR A 295 21.80 22.76 -33.37
N ALA A 296 20.64 22.98 -32.73
CA ALA A 296 19.65 21.93 -32.53
C ALA A 296 18.93 21.61 -33.86
N VAL A 297 18.92 20.32 -34.24
CA VAL A 297 18.30 19.81 -35.48
C VAL A 297 17.03 19.00 -35.19
N GLY A 298 16.95 18.35 -34.02
CA GLY A 298 15.79 17.59 -33.58
C GLY A 298 14.67 18.45 -32.98
N ALA A 299 13.49 17.84 -32.82
CA ALA A 299 12.37 18.44 -32.12
C ALA A 299 11.84 17.52 -31.01
N TYR A 300 11.96 17.97 -29.77
CA TYR A 300 11.69 17.15 -28.59
C TYR A 300 10.92 17.91 -27.50
N ASN A 301 10.17 17.17 -26.68
CA ASN A 301 9.65 17.63 -25.40
C ASN A 301 10.34 16.83 -24.28
N PHE A 302 11.16 17.48 -23.46
CA PHE A 302 11.85 16.84 -22.34
C PHE A 302 11.08 17.01 -21.04
N TYR A 303 10.69 15.90 -20.44
CA TYR A 303 9.95 15.84 -19.18
C TYR A 303 10.88 15.59 -18.00
N ARG A 304 11.91 14.76 -18.16
CA ARG A 304 12.87 14.44 -17.11
C ARG A 304 14.26 14.16 -17.67
N LEU A 305 15.29 14.50 -16.91
CA LEU A 305 16.67 14.04 -17.09
C LEU A 305 17.27 13.66 -15.73
N ALA A 306 17.96 12.53 -15.65
CA ALA A 306 18.76 12.17 -14.48
C ALA A 306 20.10 11.53 -14.89
N ALA A 307 21.12 11.72 -14.06
CA ALA A 307 22.38 10.99 -14.19
C ALA A 307 22.84 10.42 -12.85
N TYR A 308 23.47 9.26 -12.89
CA TYR A 308 24.00 8.53 -11.74
C TYR A 308 25.46 8.20 -11.99
N SER A 309 26.29 8.20 -10.94
CA SER A 309 27.70 7.77 -10.99
C SER A 309 27.86 6.25 -10.83
N ARG A 310 26.85 5.48 -11.23
CA ARG A 310 26.82 4.00 -11.24
C ARG A 310 25.90 3.51 -12.37
N ALA A 311 26.11 2.29 -12.82
CA ALA A 311 25.13 1.58 -13.62
C ALA A 311 23.94 1.18 -12.74
N LEU A 312 22.74 1.64 -13.09
CA LEU A 312 21.50 1.16 -12.50
C LEU A 312 21.20 -0.25 -13.02
N THR A 313 20.54 -1.05 -12.19
CA THR A 313 20.04 -2.37 -12.58
C THR A 313 18.82 -2.25 -13.49
N ALA A 314 18.52 -3.29 -14.26
CA ALA A 314 17.33 -3.31 -15.11
C ALA A 314 16.02 -3.07 -14.33
N ALA A 315 15.93 -3.55 -13.09
CA ALA A 315 14.77 -3.32 -12.22
C ALA A 315 14.63 -1.85 -11.81
N GLU A 316 15.73 -1.18 -11.46
CA GLU A 316 15.74 0.25 -11.14
C GLU A 316 15.34 1.11 -12.36
N ILE A 317 15.83 0.76 -13.56
CA ILE A 317 15.45 1.42 -14.81
C ILE A 317 13.96 1.24 -15.10
N ALA A 318 13.42 0.03 -14.95
CA ALA A 318 12.00 -0.26 -15.15
C ALA A 318 11.13 0.53 -14.16
N GLN A 319 11.50 0.54 -12.88
CA GLN A 319 10.80 1.32 -11.85
C GLN A 319 10.78 2.82 -12.17
N ASN A 320 11.93 3.40 -12.54
CA ASN A 320 12.01 4.82 -12.88
C ASN A 320 11.13 5.15 -14.10
N TYR A 321 11.10 4.27 -15.11
CA TYR A 321 10.23 4.42 -16.28
C TYR A 321 8.75 4.33 -15.92
N GLU A 322 8.32 3.35 -15.13
CA GLU A 322 6.94 3.23 -14.66
C GLU A 322 6.51 4.48 -13.89
N LYS A 323 7.42 5.04 -13.09
CA LYS A 323 7.16 6.32 -12.40
C LYS A 323 6.99 7.46 -13.40
N ASP A 324 7.84 7.55 -14.42
CA ASP A 324 7.68 8.58 -15.46
C ASP A 324 6.34 8.46 -16.22
N VAL A 325 5.90 7.24 -16.55
CA VAL A 325 4.60 7.00 -17.22
C VAL A 325 3.45 7.51 -16.35
N LYS A 326 3.40 7.10 -15.07
CA LYS A 326 2.33 7.54 -14.16
C LYS A 326 2.25 9.06 -14.06
N ARG A 327 3.40 9.72 -13.96
CA ARG A 327 3.49 11.17 -13.74
C ARG A 327 3.20 11.99 -14.99
N TYR A 328 3.79 11.61 -16.13
CA TYR A 328 3.82 12.44 -17.33
C TYR A 328 2.83 11.99 -18.42
N VAL A 329 2.38 10.73 -18.39
CA VAL A 329 1.42 10.18 -19.35
C VAL A 329 0.04 10.03 -18.72
N ASP A 330 -0.05 9.35 -17.57
CA ASP A 330 -1.34 9.05 -16.93
C ASP A 330 -1.87 10.25 -16.12
N GLY A 331 -0.97 11.16 -15.73
CA GLY A 331 -1.32 12.36 -14.95
C GLY A 331 -1.66 12.04 -13.50
N GLU A 332 -1.18 10.91 -12.97
CA GLU A 332 -1.34 10.52 -11.57
C GLU A 332 -0.67 11.56 -10.66
N PRO A 333 -1.28 11.92 -9.52
CA PRO A 333 -0.67 12.84 -8.58
C PRO A 333 0.62 12.26 -7.97
N ASP A 334 1.65 13.09 -7.87
CA ASP A 334 2.97 12.69 -7.34
C ASP A 334 2.91 12.23 -5.89
N PHE A 335 1.96 12.80 -5.14
CA PHE A 335 1.61 12.44 -3.79
C PHE A 335 0.10 12.20 -3.82
N PRO A 336 -0.37 10.94 -3.70
CA PRO A 336 -1.79 10.71 -3.59
C PRO A 336 -2.30 11.49 -2.37
N ALA A 337 -3.53 12.01 -2.47
CA ALA A 337 -4.26 12.36 -1.25
C ALA A 337 -4.18 11.14 -0.32
N GLU A 338 -4.15 11.34 1.01
CA GLU A 338 -4.32 10.19 1.90
C GLU A 338 -5.48 9.39 1.37
N ASP A 339 -5.20 8.14 1.05
CA ASP A 339 -6.21 7.23 0.57
C ASP A 339 -7.13 7.03 1.77
N GLU A 340 -8.21 7.82 1.86
CA GLU A 340 -9.22 7.61 2.89
C GLU A 340 -9.86 6.21 2.75
N THR A 341 -9.57 5.49 1.67
CA THR A 341 -9.89 4.07 1.47
C THR A 341 -8.88 3.10 2.12
N GLU A 342 -7.68 3.53 2.53
CA GLU A 342 -6.73 2.71 3.32
C GLU A 342 -7.12 2.62 4.81
N TRP A 343 -8.05 3.46 5.30
CA TRP A 343 -8.47 3.46 6.71
C TRP A 343 -9.62 2.52 7.06
N ILE A 344 -10.07 1.70 6.10
CA ILE A 344 -10.83 0.49 6.41
C ILE A 344 -10.25 -0.61 5.53
N THR A 345 -9.05 -1.09 5.87
CA THR A 345 -8.89 -2.55 5.78
C THR A 345 -10.00 -3.11 6.65
N SER A 346 -11.01 -3.67 6.00
CA SER A 346 -12.25 -4.18 6.54
C SER A 346 -11.98 -5.39 7.43
N ILE A 347 -11.25 -5.18 8.52
CA ILE A 347 -11.12 -6.19 9.56
C ILE A 347 -12.52 -6.52 10.07
N ALA A 348 -12.73 -7.79 10.42
CA ALA A 348 -14.03 -8.31 10.79
C ALA A 348 -14.75 -7.45 11.85
N GLU A 349 -14.02 -6.82 12.77
CA GLU A 349 -14.54 -5.94 13.81
C GLU A 349 -15.36 -4.77 13.25
N ASN A 350 -14.95 -4.17 12.14
CA ASN A 350 -15.68 -3.06 11.53
C ASN A 350 -16.99 -3.56 10.91
N HIS A 351 -16.91 -4.68 10.18
CA HIS A 351 -18.07 -5.26 9.49
C HIS A 351 -19.09 -5.81 10.50
N ASN A 352 -18.62 -6.35 11.62
CA ASN A 352 -19.44 -6.81 12.75
C ASN A 352 -20.27 -5.69 13.42
N ASN A 353 -20.13 -4.43 13.00
CA ASN A 353 -20.92 -3.29 13.48
C ASN A 353 -21.86 -2.71 12.42
N ILE A 354 -21.90 -3.26 11.21
CA ILE A 354 -22.68 -2.75 10.07
C ILE A 354 -23.65 -3.83 9.60
N PHE A 355 -24.95 -3.52 9.65
CA PHE A 355 -25.99 -4.37 9.05
C PHE A 355 -26.31 -3.93 7.62
N ARG A 356 -26.33 -4.87 6.68
CA ARG A 356 -26.75 -4.63 5.29
C ARG A 356 -27.98 -5.45 4.92
N GLY A 357 -27.86 -6.78 4.91
CA GLY A 357 -29.01 -7.65 4.67
C GLY A 357 -29.25 -8.03 3.21
N ASP A 358 -28.23 -7.96 2.36
CA ASP A 358 -28.34 -8.20 0.92
C ASP A 358 -28.30 -9.68 0.55
N ASP A 359 -28.85 -10.00 -0.62
CA ASP A 359 -28.80 -11.33 -1.23
C ASP A 359 -27.51 -11.49 -2.05
N LEU A 360 -26.54 -12.21 -1.52
CA LEU A 360 -25.21 -12.37 -2.13
C LEU A 360 -25.27 -13.11 -3.48
N PHE A 361 -26.20 -14.05 -3.64
CA PHE A 361 -26.40 -14.72 -4.93
C PHE A 361 -27.03 -13.78 -5.97
N ALA A 362 -27.96 -12.91 -5.55
CA ALA A 362 -28.52 -11.90 -6.45
C ALA A 362 -27.49 -10.83 -6.87
N LYS A 363 -26.43 -10.64 -6.07
CA LYS A 363 -25.28 -9.79 -6.40
C LYS A 363 -24.30 -10.43 -7.39
N GLY A 364 -24.51 -11.70 -7.75
CA GLY A 364 -23.71 -12.42 -8.74
C GLY A 364 -22.59 -13.25 -8.15
N TYR A 365 -22.48 -13.36 -6.83
CA TYR A 365 -21.52 -14.25 -6.18
C TYR A 365 -22.04 -15.68 -6.11
N ASP A 366 -21.15 -16.66 -6.27
CA ASP A 366 -21.40 -18.04 -5.85
C ASP A 366 -20.82 -18.33 -4.45
N ILE A 367 -20.96 -19.56 -3.96
CA ILE A 367 -20.45 -19.92 -2.63
C ILE A 367 -18.92 -19.84 -2.54
N ASN A 368 -18.20 -20.10 -3.62
CA ASN A 368 -16.75 -20.04 -3.66
C ASN A 368 -16.27 -18.59 -3.63
N ASP A 369 -16.93 -17.69 -4.35
CA ASP A 369 -16.63 -16.26 -4.30
C ASP A 369 -16.79 -15.72 -2.88
N ILE A 370 -17.91 -16.07 -2.22
CA ILE A 370 -18.19 -15.68 -0.84
C ILE A 370 -17.11 -16.21 0.10
N CYS A 371 -16.76 -17.49 0.01
CA CYS A 371 -15.76 -18.09 0.90
C CYS A 371 -14.35 -17.57 0.59
N ALA A 372 -14.01 -17.23 -0.65
CA ALA A 372 -12.72 -16.62 -0.99
C ALA A 372 -12.53 -15.25 -0.32
N MET A 373 -13.56 -14.39 -0.35
CA MET A 373 -13.55 -13.08 0.34
C MET A 373 -13.51 -13.20 1.87
N ILE A 374 -13.93 -14.34 2.42
CA ILE A 374 -13.81 -14.65 3.85
C ILE A 374 -12.39 -15.14 4.14
N ALA A 375 -11.90 -16.13 3.38
CA ALA A 375 -10.62 -16.79 3.58
C ALA A 375 -9.43 -15.83 3.58
N ASP A 376 -9.47 -14.81 2.72
CA ASP A 376 -8.41 -13.80 2.60
C ASP A 376 -8.46 -12.72 3.69
N GLY A 377 -9.49 -12.73 4.55
CA GLY A 377 -9.68 -11.78 5.65
C GLY A 377 -10.10 -10.38 5.22
N SER A 378 -10.35 -10.17 3.92
CA SER A 378 -10.76 -8.86 3.41
C SER A 378 -12.22 -8.56 3.73
N PHE A 379 -13.11 -9.56 3.71
CA PHE A 379 -14.56 -9.35 3.80
C PHE A 379 -15.09 -8.29 2.82
N SER A 380 -14.41 -8.13 1.68
CA SER A 380 -14.47 -6.94 0.81
C SER A 380 -15.88 -6.51 0.38
N ASP A 381 -16.82 -7.45 0.27
CA ASP A 381 -18.23 -7.14 0.04
C ASP A 381 -19.18 -8.00 0.89
N ILE A 382 -18.79 -8.31 2.13
CA ILE A 382 -19.56 -9.16 3.07
C ILE A 382 -19.86 -8.40 4.36
N TYR A 383 -21.15 -8.29 4.70
CA TYR A 383 -21.61 -7.57 5.90
C TYR A 383 -22.60 -8.41 6.70
N ILE A 384 -22.80 -8.01 7.96
CA ILE A 384 -23.75 -8.70 8.84
C ILE A 384 -25.17 -8.61 8.26
N GLY A 385 -25.87 -9.74 8.31
CA GLY A 385 -27.25 -9.88 7.83
C GLY A 385 -27.37 -10.23 6.35
N ASP A 386 -26.31 -10.04 5.56
CA ASP A 386 -26.23 -10.55 4.20
C ASP A 386 -26.47 -12.05 4.18
N TYR A 387 -26.96 -12.55 3.06
CA TYR A 387 -27.44 -13.92 3.02
C TYR A 387 -27.35 -14.54 1.64
N PHE A 388 -27.44 -15.86 1.63
CA PHE A 388 -27.75 -16.64 0.44
C PHE A 388 -28.82 -17.67 0.78
N THR A 389 -29.63 -18.08 -0.21
CA THR A 389 -30.73 -19.02 0.02
C THR A 389 -30.29 -20.42 -0.37
N LEU A 390 -30.41 -21.37 0.56
CA LEU A 390 -30.19 -22.79 0.28
C LEU A 390 -31.49 -23.57 0.46
N SER A 391 -31.65 -24.59 -0.37
CA SER A 391 -32.74 -25.54 -0.30
C SER A 391 -32.28 -26.96 -0.61
N GLY A 392 -32.99 -27.95 -0.09
CA GLY A 392 -32.77 -29.36 -0.38
C GLY A 392 -33.37 -30.27 0.69
N ASP A 393 -33.05 -31.56 0.57
CA ASP A 393 -33.51 -32.61 1.48
C ASP A 393 -32.31 -33.30 2.13
N ILE A 394 -32.32 -33.39 3.46
CA ILE A 394 -31.34 -34.14 4.24
C ILE A 394 -31.92 -35.53 4.47
N ALA A 395 -31.37 -36.54 3.80
CA ALA A 395 -31.82 -37.92 3.94
C ALA A 395 -31.29 -38.58 5.22
N ASN A 396 -31.99 -39.60 5.70
CA ASN A 396 -31.56 -40.49 6.78
C ASN A 396 -31.22 -39.78 8.11
N VAL A 397 -31.88 -38.66 8.42
CA VAL A 397 -31.69 -37.96 9.70
C VAL A 397 -32.24 -38.83 10.83
N PRO A 398 -31.44 -39.25 11.81
CA PRO A 398 -31.93 -40.05 12.94
C PRO A 398 -33.02 -39.29 13.70
N CYS A 399 -34.09 -39.99 14.06
CA CYS A 399 -35.19 -39.41 14.83
C CYS A 399 -35.89 -40.48 15.67
N PHE A 400 -36.95 -40.08 16.38
CA PHE A 400 -37.83 -40.99 17.10
C PHE A 400 -39.26 -40.86 16.58
N VAL A 401 -39.89 -42.00 16.31
CA VAL A 401 -41.32 -42.07 15.99
C VAL A 401 -42.07 -42.75 17.12
N GLU A 402 -43.29 -42.28 17.38
CA GLU A 402 -44.18 -42.92 18.34
C GLU A 402 -44.74 -44.21 17.71
N GLN A 403 -44.52 -45.33 18.40
CA GLN A 403 -45.17 -46.60 18.10
C GLN A 403 -46.13 -46.95 19.22
N THR A 404 -47.27 -47.49 18.85
CA THR A 404 -48.25 -48.05 19.79
C THR A 404 -48.22 -49.56 19.65
N SER A 405 -47.93 -50.28 20.73
CA SER A 405 -48.01 -51.74 20.75
C SER A 405 -49.47 -52.20 20.76
N ASP A 406 -49.68 -53.49 20.50
CA ASP A 406 -51.02 -54.11 20.42
C ASP A 406 -51.86 -53.95 21.71
N ASP A 407 -51.21 -53.71 22.85
CA ASP A 407 -51.83 -53.44 24.16
C ASP A 407 -52.20 -51.95 24.36
N GLY A 408 -51.94 -51.08 23.38
CA GLY A 408 -52.19 -49.64 23.43
C GLY A 408 -51.08 -48.82 24.08
N THR A 409 -49.97 -49.45 24.50
CA THR A 409 -48.83 -48.73 25.11
C THR A 409 -48.06 -47.94 24.06
N LYS A 410 -47.85 -46.64 24.30
CA LYS A 410 -47.04 -45.77 23.43
C LYS A 410 -45.58 -45.80 23.85
N SER A 411 -44.69 -46.00 22.88
CA SER A 411 -43.25 -45.95 23.07
C SER A 411 -42.59 -45.17 21.93
N LEU A 412 -41.38 -44.67 22.18
CA LEU A 412 -40.56 -44.03 21.14
C LEU A 412 -39.54 -45.05 20.67
N VAL A 413 -39.49 -45.24 19.36
CA VAL A 413 -38.47 -46.08 18.72
C VAL A 413 -37.62 -45.24 17.79
N GLU A 414 -36.33 -45.58 17.73
CA GLU A 414 -35.41 -44.95 16.78
C GLU A 414 -35.83 -45.25 15.35
N SER A 415 -35.72 -44.24 14.50
CA SER A 415 -36.03 -44.30 13.08
C SER A 415 -35.19 -43.26 12.34
N THR A 416 -35.48 -43.07 11.06
CA THR A 416 -34.89 -42.01 10.26
C THR A 416 -35.98 -41.23 9.54
N GLN A 417 -35.68 -39.97 9.24
CA GLN A 417 -36.56 -39.09 8.47
C GLN A 417 -35.77 -38.34 7.39
N THR A 418 -36.49 -37.90 6.36
CA THR A 418 -35.98 -36.92 5.40
C THR A 418 -36.39 -35.52 5.86
N VAL A 419 -35.43 -34.61 6.01
CA VAL A 419 -35.67 -33.23 6.44
C VAL A 419 -35.52 -32.29 5.23
N ALA A 420 -36.65 -31.76 4.75
CA ALA A 420 -36.65 -30.72 3.73
C ALA A 420 -36.36 -29.33 4.35
N TYR A 421 -35.59 -28.51 3.65
CA TYR A 421 -35.35 -27.12 4.03
C TYR A 421 -35.33 -26.21 2.81
N ASN A 422 -35.77 -24.97 3.01
CA ASN A 422 -35.65 -23.87 2.06
C ASN A 422 -35.61 -22.57 2.86
N THR A 423 -34.42 -22.03 3.06
CA THR A 423 -34.22 -20.91 3.98
C THR A 423 -33.00 -20.08 3.61
N LYS A 424 -32.98 -18.84 4.10
CA LYS A 424 -31.85 -17.92 3.99
C LYS A 424 -30.83 -18.25 5.06
N PHE A 425 -29.56 -18.36 4.70
CA PHE A 425 -28.44 -18.47 5.61
C PHE A 425 -27.80 -17.08 5.70
N ARG A 426 -27.92 -16.43 6.86
CA ARG A 426 -27.42 -15.08 7.08
C ARG A 426 -26.06 -15.09 7.73
N ILE A 427 -25.19 -14.18 7.32
CA ILE A 427 -23.96 -13.85 8.03
C ILE A 427 -24.33 -13.32 9.42
N ALA A 428 -24.03 -14.12 10.43
CA ALA A 428 -24.32 -13.87 11.83
C ALA A 428 -23.18 -13.12 12.53
N GLY A 429 -21.94 -13.34 12.09
CA GLY A 429 -20.72 -12.73 12.61
C GLY A 429 -19.53 -13.07 11.71
N LEU A 430 -18.52 -12.22 11.72
CA LEU A 430 -17.24 -12.43 11.03
C LEU A 430 -16.15 -12.60 12.09
N ASP A 431 -15.23 -13.54 11.89
CA ASP A 431 -14.14 -13.88 12.82
C ASP A 431 -14.56 -14.05 14.28
N THR A 432 -15.80 -14.51 14.50
CA THR A 432 -16.41 -14.57 15.83
C THR A 432 -15.67 -15.54 16.76
N TYR A 433 -15.02 -16.56 16.21
CA TYR A 433 -14.26 -17.57 16.94
C TYR A 433 -12.74 -17.45 16.72
N LEU A 434 -12.26 -16.33 16.14
CA LEU A 434 -10.84 -16.17 15.82
C LEU A 434 -10.00 -16.21 17.10
N ASN A 435 -8.92 -16.97 17.09
CA ASN A 435 -8.03 -17.19 18.23
C ASN A 435 -8.73 -17.79 19.47
N THR A 436 -9.87 -18.47 19.29
CA THR A 436 -10.53 -19.25 20.35
C THR A 436 -10.24 -20.74 20.21
N GLY A 437 -10.50 -21.51 21.26
CA GLY A 437 -10.23 -22.95 21.32
C GLY A 437 -9.03 -23.33 22.21
N ASP A 438 -8.90 -24.62 22.55
CA ASP A 438 -7.65 -25.19 23.08
C ASP A 438 -6.56 -25.26 22.02
N THR A 439 -6.98 -25.28 20.75
CA THR A 439 -6.14 -24.99 19.58
C THR A 439 -6.69 -23.74 18.92
N ALA A 440 -5.84 -22.74 18.69
CA ALA A 440 -6.24 -21.47 18.11
C ALA A 440 -6.85 -21.66 16.71
N PHE A 441 -8.09 -21.20 16.53
CA PHE A 441 -8.70 -21.11 15.22
C PHE A 441 -8.22 -19.83 14.52
N THR A 442 -7.27 -19.98 13.59
CA THR A 442 -6.59 -18.84 12.93
C THR A 442 -7.10 -18.54 11.52
N GLN A 443 -8.00 -19.36 10.99
CA GLN A 443 -8.60 -19.10 9.67
C GLN A 443 -9.68 -18.03 9.81
N HIS A 444 -9.70 -17.09 8.86
CA HIS A 444 -10.78 -16.14 8.74
C HIS A 444 -12.08 -16.88 8.39
N HIS A 445 -13.19 -16.48 9.01
CA HIS A 445 -14.46 -17.20 8.87
C HIS A 445 -15.66 -16.28 9.01
N ALA A 446 -16.79 -16.72 8.43
CA ALA A 446 -18.10 -16.20 8.74
C ALA A 446 -18.92 -17.25 9.48
N VAL A 447 -19.57 -16.84 10.56
CA VAL A 447 -20.63 -17.62 11.19
C VAL A 447 -21.92 -17.36 10.42
N ILE A 448 -22.62 -18.40 9.99
CA ILE A 448 -23.93 -18.29 9.34
C ILE A 448 -25.02 -18.96 10.16
N VAL A 449 -26.23 -18.40 10.12
CA VAL A 449 -27.43 -18.91 10.81
C VAL A 449 -28.62 -18.91 9.84
N PRO A 450 -29.42 -19.99 9.78
CA PRO A 450 -30.59 -20.03 8.93
C PRO A 450 -31.73 -19.18 9.53
N ASP A 451 -32.53 -18.55 8.68
CA ASP A 451 -33.69 -17.75 9.09
C ASP A 451 -34.83 -18.58 9.67
N LYS A 452 -34.88 -19.85 9.29
CA LYS A 452 -35.91 -20.82 9.67
C LYS A 452 -35.22 -22.08 10.13
N ASN A 453 -35.92 -22.84 10.96
CA ASN A 453 -35.45 -24.15 11.39
C ASN A 453 -35.23 -25.13 10.24
N ILE A 454 -34.25 -26.00 10.42
CA ILE A 454 -33.94 -27.12 9.55
C ILE A 454 -34.53 -28.36 10.23
N GLY A 455 -35.83 -28.55 10.06
CA GLY A 455 -36.57 -29.65 10.68
C GLY A 455 -36.81 -29.52 12.19
N THR A 456 -37.29 -30.61 12.77
CA THR A 456 -37.55 -30.74 14.21
C THR A 456 -36.98 -32.07 14.70
N ASN A 457 -36.43 -32.08 15.91
CA ASN A 457 -35.94 -33.30 16.54
C ASN A 457 -35.94 -33.18 18.08
N ARG A 458 -35.76 -34.31 18.74
CA ARG A 458 -35.65 -34.40 20.20
C ARG A 458 -34.19 -34.24 20.62
N MET A 459 -33.96 -33.72 21.82
CA MET A 459 -32.61 -33.71 22.38
C MET A 459 -32.18 -35.13 22.78
N ASN A 460 -33.11 -35.92 23.36
CA ASN A 460 -32.95 -37.33 23.73
C ASN A 460 -34.25 -38.12 23.51
N SER A 461 -34.17 -39.46 23.56
CA SER A 461 -35.33 -40.35 23.48
C SER A 461 -36.26 -40.25 24.68
N THR A 462 -35.73 -39.87 25.85
CA THR A 462 -36.45 -39.71 27.10
C THR A 462 -36.10 -38.36 27.73
N ASN A 463 -36.91 -37.90 28.67
CA ASN A 463 -36.61 -36.71 29.47
C ASN A 463 -35.45 -37.05 30.43
N THR A 464 -34.22 -36.88 29.96
CA THR A 464 -33.00 -36.95 30.75
C THR A 464 -31.98 -35.98 30.17
N ALA A 465 -31.20 -35.34 31.04
CA ALA A 465 -30.01 -34.57 30.67
C ALA A 465 -28.71 -35.24 31.14
N VAL A 466 -28.80 -36.44 31.72
CA VAL A 466 -27.63 -37.21 32.19
C VAL A 466 -26.67 -37.43 31.03
N GLY A 467 -25.39 -37.16 31.26
CA GLY A 467 -24.35 -37.20 30.23
C GLY A 467 -24.08 -35.87 29.53
N GLY A 468 -24.81 -34.79 29.85
CA GLY A 468 -24.56 -33.47 29.26
C GLY A 468 -24.97 -33.36 27.79
N TYR A 469 -24.57 -32.27 27.13
CA TYR A 469 -24.94 -32.00 25.74
C TYR A 469 -24.26 -32.94 24.74
N VAL A 470 -22.99 -33.29 24.94
CA VAL A 470 -22.22 -34.09 23.96
C VAL A 470 -22.75 -35.53 23.83
N ASN A 471 -23.37 -36.06 24.89
CA ASN A 471 -23.99 -37.39 24.89
C ASN A 471 -25.48 -37.33 24.52
N SER A 472 -26.00 -36.16 24.16
CA SER A 472 -27.37 -36.05 23.67
C SER A 472 -27.52 -36.71 22.30
N PHE A 473 -28.69 -37.28 22.02
CA PHE A 473 -29.01 -37.80 20.69
C PHE A 473 -28.87 -36.75 19.59
N MET A 474 -29.23 -35.50 19.89
CA MET A 474 -29.05 -34.38 18.97
C MET A 474 -27.59 -34.23 18.52
N PHE A 475 -26.67 -34.13 19.47
CA PHE A 475 -25.26 -33.93 19.16
C PHE A 475 -24.60 -35.19 18.60
N ALA A 476 -24.84 -36.34 19.20
CA ALA A 476 -24.15 -37.58 18.85
C ALA A 476 -24.66 -38.24 17.56
N SER A 477 -25.91 -37.96 17.13
CA SER A 477 -26.54 -38.68 16.01
C SER A 477 -27.16 -37.77 14.95
N VAL A 478 -27.75 -36.63 15.32
CA VAL A 478 -28.46 -35.77 14.36
C VAL A 478 -27.50 -34.82 13.63
N LEU A 479 -26.71 -34.02 14.38
CA LEU A 479 -25.81 -33.02 13.81
C LEU A 479 -24.72 -33.60 12.89
N PRO A 480 -24.15 -34.81 13.12
CA PRO A 480 -23.21 -35.41 12.18
C PRO A 480 -23.79 -35.65 10.78
N VAL A 481 -25.07 -36.00 10.66
CA VAL A 481 -25.74 -36.12 9.35
C VAL A 481 -25.88 -34.75 8.68
N TYR A 482 -26.07 -33.69 9.47
CA TYR A 482 -26.13 -32.32 8.96
C TYR A 482 -24.74 -31.89 8.48
N ASN A 483 -23.67 -32.23 9.22
CA ASN A 483 -22.29 -31.97 8.81
C ASN A 483 -22.03 -32.54 7.41
N THR A 484 -22.31 -33.83 7.19
CA THR A 484 -22.08 -34.46 5.89
C THR A 484 -22.88 -33.79 4.77
N HIS A 485 -24.15 -33.47 5.02
CA HIS A 485 -25.00 -32.84 4.01
C HIS A 485 -24.52 -31.43 3.65
N PHE A 486 -24.22 -30.60 4.64
CA PHE A 486 -23.83 -29.22 4.42
C PHE A 486 -22.37 -29.05 3.97
N ASP A 487 -21.48 -30.01 4.25
CA ASP A 487 -20.14 -30.06 3.63
C ASP A 487 -20.31 -30.04 2.11
N VAL A 488 -21.11 -30.95 1.57
CA VAL A 488 -21.36 -31.04 0.12
C VAL A 488 -22.13 -29.81 -0.37
N LYS A 489 -23.15 -29.36 0.38
CA LYS A 489 -24.01 -28.26 -0.06
C LYS A 489 -23.27 -26.91 -0.14
N LEU A 490 -22.25 -26.72 0.71
CA LEU A 490 -21.40 -25.54 0.76
C LEU A 490 -20.07 -25.76 0.02
N ASN A 491 -19.99 -26.74 -0.88
CA ASN A 491 -18.80 -27.04 -1.68
C ASN A 491 -17.52 -27.27 -0.85
N ASN A 492 -17.67 -27.93 0.30
CA ASN A 492 -16.63 -28.25 1.28
C ASN A 492 -15.99 -27.04 1.97
N HIS A 493 -16.69 -25.90 2.03
CA HIS A 493 -16.26 -24.70 2.76
C HIS A 493 -16.67 -24.69 4.24
N LEU A 494 -17.10 -25.82 4.81
CA LEU A 494 -17.34 -25.87 6.27
C LEU A 494 -16.01 -25.98 7.01
N LEU A 495 -15.74 -24.99 7.85
CA LEU A 495 -14.57 -24.95 8.70
C LEU A 495 -14.82 -25.67 10.02
N THR A 496 -13.76 -26.21 10.61
CA THR A 496 -13.80 -26.89 11.90
C THR A 496 -13.09 -26.03 12.94
N HIS A 497 -13.76 -25.76 14.06
CA HIS A 497 -13.17 -25.08 15.22
C HIS A 497 -13.39 -25.88 16.50
N ARG A 498 -12.73 -25.44 17.58
CA ARG A 498 -12.74 -26.13 18.87
C ARG A 498 -13.71 -25.44 19.83
N GLU A 499 -14.68 -26.20 20.35
CA GLU A 499 -15.60 -25.72 21.40
C GLU A 499 -15.51 -26.57 22.66
N ILE A 500 -15.72 -25.93 23.81
CA ILE A 500 -15.96 -26.62 25.09
C ILE A 500 -17.45 -26.92 25.17
N LEU A 501 -17.81 -28.18 25.38
CA LEU A 501 -19.20 -28.63 25.52
C LEU A 501 -19.38 -29.48 26.78
N SER A 502 -20.58 -29.45 27.36
CA SER A 502 -20.87 -30.21 28.59
C SER A 502 -20.88 -31.72 28.34
N SER A 503 -20.01 -32.45 29.06
CA SER A 503 -19.78 -33.89 28.89
C SER A 503 -20.41 -34.77 29.98
N SER A 504 -20.92 -34.14 31.03
CA SER A 504 -21.65 -34.81 32.09
C SER A 504 -22.62 -33.84 32.75
N ALA A 505 -23.71 -34.41 33.26
CA ALA A 505 -24.64 -33.71 34.13
C ALA A 505 -25.21 -34.71 35.14
N THR A 506 -25.24 -34.31 36.41
CA THR A 506 -25.87 -35.06 37.51
C THR A 506 -26.75 -34.12 38.29
N ASN A 507 -27.88 -34.62 38.81
CA ASN A 507 -28.83 -33.80 39.58
C ASN A 507 -29.09 -32.45 38.91
N SER A 508 -29.32 -32.49 37.58
CA SER A 508 -29.87 -31.35 36.86
C SER A 508 -28.91 -30.18 36.62
N THR A 509 -27.61 -30.41 36.60
CA THR A 509 -26.63 -29.36 36.32
C THR A 509 -25.44 -29.97 35.60
N ALA A 510 -25.00 -29.34 34.50
CA ALA A 510 -23.74 -29.73 33.86
C ALA A 510 -22.61 -29.64 34.90
N ASN A 511 -21.74 -30.64 34.97
CA ASN A 511 -20.69 -30.72 36.00
C ASN A 511 -19.32 -31.11 35.45
N ASN A 512 -19.22 -31.36 34.14
CA ASN A 512 -17.99 -31.62 33.44
C ASN A 512 -18.08 -31.11 32.00
N TRP A 513 -16.94 -30.95 31.35
CA TRP A 513 -16.82 -30.46 29.99
C TRP A 513 -15.65 -31.10 29.25
N GLU A 514 -15.75 -31.15 27.92
CA GLU A 514 -14.72 -31.67 27.02
C GLU A 514 -14.61 -30.80 25.76
N TRP A 515 -13.43 -30.83 25.14
CA TRP A 515 -13.19 -30.16 23.86
C TRP A 515 -13.62 -31.03 22.68
N HIS A 516 -14.36 -30.44 21.75
CA HIS A 516 -14.82 -31.13 20.54
C HIS A 516 -14.53 -30.31 19.28
N ASP A 517 -14.32 -31.03 18.18
CA ASP A 517 -14.26 -30.47 16.83
C ASP A 517 -15.68 -30.20 16.33
N ILE A 518 -15.94 -28.95 15.94
CA ILE A 518 -17.26 -28.47 15.55
C ILE A 518 -17.22 -27.86 14.16
N LYS A 519 -18.10 -28.35 13.29
CA LYS A 519 -18.45 -27.72 12.00
C LYS A 519 -19.80 -27.00 12.08
N ILE A 520 -20.78 -27.71 12.65
CA ILE A 520 -22.16 -27.27 12.85
C ILE A 520 -22.54 -27.57 14.29
N ASN A 521 -23.19 -26.62 14.95
CA ASN A 521 -23.71 -26.83 16.29
C ASN A 521 -25.02 -26.07 16.51
N LEU A 522 -25.74 -26.39 17.58
CA LEU A 522 -26.76 -25.48 18.08
C LEU A 522 -26.10 -24.22 18.66
N MET A 523 -26.82 -23.11 18.62
CA MET A 523 -26.36 -21.87 19.25
C MET A 523 -26.46 -22.00 20.78
N SER A 524 -25.54 -21.35 21.48
CA SER A 524 -25.55 -21.20 22.95
C SER A 524 -26.40 -20.01 23.37
N GLU A 525 -26.72 -19.91 24.65
CA GLU A 525 -27.42 -18.74 25.18
C GLU A 525 -26.64 -17.44 24.99
N PRO A 526 -25.32 -17.35 25.24
CA PRO A 526 -24.61 -16.10 24.99
C PRO A 526 -24.58 -15.74 23.51
N GLU A 527 -24.42 -16.69 22.60
CA GLU A 527 -24.47 -16.43 21.15
C GLU A 527 -25.80 -15.81 20.73
N VAL A 528 -26.91 -16.20 21.37
CA VAL A 528 -28.26 -15.68 21.09
C VAL A 528 -28.57 -14.39 21.86
N TYR A 529 -28.37 -14.38 23.18
CA TYR A 529 -28.86 -13.36 24.12
C TYR A 529 -27.76 -12.46 24.70
N GLY A 530 -26.49 -12.80 24.50
CA GLY A 530 -25.35 -12.10 25.11
C GLY A 530 -25.06 -12.45 26.56
N SER A 531 -25.80 -13.41 27.14
CA SER A 531 -25.58 -13.93 28.50
C SER A 531 -26.14 -15.33 28.67
N ASN A 532 -25.60 -16.10 29.61
CA ASN A 532 -26.24 -17.31 30.13
C ASN A 532 -27.47 -16.94 30.97
N LEU A 533 -28.60 -17.60 30.70
CA LEU A 533 -29.85 -17.38 31.45
C LEU A 533 -30.25 -18.64 32.22
N TRP A 534 -29.97 -19.83 31.66
CA TRP A 534 -30.29 -21.12 32.26
C TRP A 534 -29.07 -22.05 32.38
N GLY A 535 -28.15 -22.03 31.41
CA GLY A 535 -26.94 -22.85 31.41
C GLY A 535 -25.86 -22.31 32.34
N ASN A 536 -24.90 -23.15 32.72
CA ASN A 536 -23.82 -22.76 33.64
C ASN A 536 -22.46 -22.60 32.94
N ASN A 537 -21.38 -22.50 33.73
CA ASN A 537 -20.01 -22.33 33.25
C ASN A 537 -19.49 -23.49 32.37
N TYR A 538 -20.08 -24.68 32.46
CA TYR A 538 -19.74 -25.84 31.65
C TYR A 538 -20.48 -25.90 30.31
N ASP A 539 -21.53 -25.08 30.15
CA ASP A 539 -22.35 -25.06 28.93
C ASP A 539 -21.92 -23.97 27.94
N ALA A 540 -21.52 -22.78 28.41
CA ALA A 540 -21.14 -21.68 27.52
C ALA A 540 -19.68 -21.75 27.04
N GLY A 541 -18.77 -22.24 27.87
CA GLY A 541 -17.36 -22.40 27.51
C GLY A 541 -16.72 -21.12 26.96
N VAL A 542 -16.18 -21.20 25.74
CA VAL A 542 -15.54 -20.09 25.01
C VAL A 542 -16.49 -19.29 24.12
N ASN A 543 -17.78 -19.67 24.08
CA ASN A 543 -18.82 -19.04 23.28
C ASN A 543 -19.61 -18.05 24.13
N TYR A 544 -18.91 -17.06 24.68
CA TYR A 544 -19.43 -16.11 25.68
C TYR A 544 -19.97 -14.79 25.08
N ARG A 545 -20.05 -14.69 23.75
CA ARG A 545 -20.35 -13.44 23.03
C ARG A 545 -21.61 -13.58 22.17
N GLN A 546 -22.43 -12.53 22.13
CA GLN A 546 -23.59 -12.48 21.24
C GLN A 546 -23.15 -12.36 19.79
N PHE A 547 -23.83 -13.07 18.88
CA PHE A 547 -23.60 -12.87 17.46
C PHE A 547 -23.93 -11.43 17.05
N PRO A 548 -23.04 -10.77 16.28
CA PRO A 548 -23.26 -9.43 15.73
C PRO A 548 -24.64 -9.22 15.10
N LEU A 549 -25.15 -10.20 14.36
CA LEU A 549 -26.49 -10.17 13.76
C LEU A 549 -27.59 -9.96 14.80
N PHE A 550 -27.54 -10.67 15.92
CA PHE A 550 -28.55 -10.57 16.96
C PHE A 550 -28.42 -9.31 17.80
N ARG A 551 -27.20 -8.78 17.94
CA ARG A 551 -26.94 -7.49 18.57
C ARG A 551 -27.52 -6.32 17.76
N ILE A 552 -27.32 -6.32 16.44
CA ILE A 552 -27.68 -5.18 15.57
C ILE A 552 -29.09 -5.32 14.99
N ALA A 553 -29.54 -6.55 14.74
CA ALA A 553 -30.84 -6.85 14.15
C ALA A 553 -31.54 -7.98 14.91
N SER A 554 -31.89 -7.71 16.18
CA SER A 554 -32.50 -8.66 17.12
C SER A 554 -33.77 -9.37 16.62
N LYS A 555 -34.46 -8.83 15.60
CA LYS A 555 -35.58 -9.50 14.92
C LYS A 555 -35.23 -10.87 14.34
N TYR A 556 -33.95 -11.15 14.07
CA TYR A 556 -33.49 -12.45 13.56
C TYR A 556 -33.23 -13.50 14.65
N ILE A 557 -33.31 -13.12 15.93
CA ILE A 557 -33.21 -14.05 17.05
C ILE A 557 -34.36 -15.06 17.00
N CYS A 558 -35.60 -14.59 16.83
CA CYS A 558 -36.79 -15.44 16.92
C CYS A 558 -37.53 -15.54 15.57
N ASP A 559 -37.67 -16.76 15.07
CA ASP A 559 -38.43 -17.11 13.86
C ASP A 559 -39.88 -17.57 14.19
N ARG A 560 -40.33 -17.32 15.42
CA ARG A 560 -41.60 -17.77 16.00
C ARG A 560 -41.71 -19.27 16.25
N ASN A 561 -40.62 -20.03 16.17
CA ASN A 561 -40.57 -21.43 16.58
C ASN A 561 -39.96 -21.61 17.97
N TRP A 562 -40.29 -22.72 18.61
CA TRP A 562 -39.53 -23.18 19.78
C TRP A 562 -38.29 -23.94 19.28
N CYS A 563 -37.09 -23.46 19.59
CA CYS A 563 -35.85 -24.07 19.11
C CYS A 563 -34.90 -24.49 20.24
N TRP A 564 -34.15 -25.55 20.01
CA TRP A 564 -33.12 -26.01 20.94
C TRP A 564 -31.89 -25.08 20.96
N LEU A 565 -31.27 -24.93 22.12
CA LEU A 565 -29.95 -24.32 22.32
C LEU A 565 -29.01 -25.32 23.01
N LYS A 566 -27.68 -25.15 22.86
CA LYS A 566 -26.67 -26.03 23.48
C LYS A 566 -26.41 -25.66 24.94
N ALA A 567 -27.23 -26.18 25.86
CA ALA A 567 -26.95 -26.10 27.30
C ALA A 567 -27.88 -27.01 28.11
N VAL A 568 -27.39 -27.53 29.23
CA VAL A 568 -28.23 -28.18 30.25
C VAL A 568 -28.84 -27.12 31.15
N ALA A 569 -30.17 -27.12 31.31
CA ALA A 569 -30.88 -26.03 31.98
C ALA A 569 -31.34 -26.34 33.42
N GLY A 570 -31.49 -27.62 33.75
CA GLY A 570 -32.18 -28.05 34.97
C GLY A 570 -33.05 -29.30 34.73
N GLY A 571 -33.46 -29.98 35.80
CA GLY A 571 -34.23 -31.22 35.73
C GLY A 571 -33.66 -32.26 34.75
N ASN A 572 -34.53 -32.58 33.80
CA ASN A 572 -34.33 -33.47 32.66
C ASN A 572 -34.38 -32.67 31.34
N GLU A 573 -33.98 -31.40 31.41
CA GLU A 573 -34.29 -30.36 30.44
C GLU A 573 -33.02 -29.73 29.86
N PHE A 574 -33.13 -29.36 28.59
CA PHE A 574 -32.13 -28.57 27.89
C PHE A 574 -32.68 -27.18 27.62
N VAL A 575 -31.77 -26.24 27.38
CA VAL A 575 -32.16 -24.87 27.07
C VAL A 575 -32.85 -24.83 25.71
N ALA A 576 -33.91 -24.02 25.64
CA ALA A 576 -34.63 -23.73 24.42
C ALA A 576 -34.98 -22.25 24.34
N MET A 577 -35.26 -21.77 23.14
CA MET A 577 -35.93 -20.48 22.91
C MET A 577 -37.40 -20.74 22.59
N THR A 578 -38.32 -19.95 23.17
CA THR A 578 -39.75 -20.03 22.85
C THR A 578 -40.10 -19.31 21.54
N SER A 579 -41.31 -19.52 21.04
CA SER A 579 -41.88 -18.76 19.91
C SER A 579 -41.99 -17.25 20.12
N ASN A 580 -41.84 -16.77 21.37
CA ASN A 580 -41.79 -15.34 21.69
C ASN A 580 -40.36 -14.81 21.87
N GLY A 581 -39.33 -15.64 21.67
CA GLY A 581 -37.93 -15.28 21.84
C GLY A 581 -37.42 -15.37 23.28
N ASN A 582 -38.24 -15.85 24.23
CA ASN A 582 -37.80 -16.02 25.61
C ASN A 582 -36.86 -17.22 25.74
N ALA A 583 -35.75 -17.06 26.45
CA ALA A 583 -34.96 -18.18 26.93
C ALA A 583 -35.76 -18.99 27.94
N THR A 584 -35.84 -20.30 27.71
CA THR A 584 -36.58 -21.25 28.55
C THR A 584 -35.79 -22.56 28.61
N ARG A 585 -36.37 -23.53 29.31
CA ARG A 585 -35.97 -24.92 29.27
C ARG A 585 -37.12 -25.80 28.82
N ASN A 586 -36.81 -26.96 28.28
CA ASN A 586 -37.80 -27.96 27.92
C ASN A 586 -37.25 -29.38 28.08
N GLY A 587 -38.14 -30.34 28.38
CA GLY A 587 -37.78 -31.74 28.57
C GLY A 587 -37.08 -32.31 27.34
N ALA A 588 -35.97 -33.02 27.56
CA ALA A 588 -35.10 -33.52 26.48
C ALA A 588 -35.83 -34.42 25.47
N GLY A 589 -36.91 -35.08 25.91
CA GLY A 589 -37.76 -35.90 25.08
C GLY A 589 -38.70 -35.14 24.17
N VAL A 590 -38.84 -33.81 24.24
CA VAL A 590 -39.78 -33.06 23.38
C VAL A 590 -39.17 -32.80 22.00
N ALA A 591 -39.95 -32.89 20.93
CA ALA A 591 -39.47 -32.52 19.59
C ALA A 591 -39.59 -31.00 19.40
N LEU A 592 -38.46 -30.32 19.24
CA LEU A 592 -38.39 -28.88 18.97
C LEU A 592 -37.63 -28.59 17.68
N ALA A 593 -37.69 -27.35 17.23
CA ALA A 593 -37.02 -26.89 16.04
C ALA A 593 -35.49 -26.94 16.17
N VAL A 594 -34.82 -27.40 15.11
CA VAL A 594 -33.35 -27.45 15.03
C VAL A 594 -32.89 -26.25 14.21
N ARG A 595 -32.19 -25.31 14.84
CA ARG A 595 -31.69 -24.08 14.20
C ARG A 595 -30.20 -23.92 14.51
N PRO A 596 -29.32 -24.57 13.73
CA PRO A 596 -27.89 -24.57 14.01
C PRO A 596 -27.17 -23.32 13.48
N CYS A 597 -25.93 -23.12 13.92
CA CYS A 597 -24.96 -22.21 13.33
C CYS A 597 -23.81 -22.99 12.67
N PHE A 598 -23.13 -22.36 11.71
CA PHE A 598 -22.09 -22.96 10.88
C PHE A 598 -20.92 -21.99 10.74
N CYS A 599 -19.70 -22.50 10.60
CA CYS A 599 -18.53 -21.71 10.21
C CYS A 599 -18.18 -21.99 8.76
N ILE A 600 -18.09 -20.95 7.94
CA ILE A 600 -17.62 -21.05 6.55
C ILE A 600 -16.42 -20.12 6.31
N GLY A 601 -15.59 -20.46 5.34
CA GLY A 601 -14.46 -19.64 4.89
C GLY A 601 -13.43 -20.45 4.15
#